data_AF-A0A840X800-F1
#
_entry.id   AF-A0A840X800-F1
#
_cell.length_a   1.000
_cell.length_b   1.000
_cell.length_c   1.000
_cell.angle_alpha   90.00
_cell.angle_beta   90.00
_cell.angle_gamma   90.00
#
_symmetry.space_group_name_H-M   'P 1'
#
loop_
_entity.id
_entity.type
_entity.pdbx_description
1 polymer ?
#
loop_
_entity_poly.entity_id
_entity_poly.type
_entity_poly.pdbx_seq_one_letter_code
_entity_poly.pdbx_strand_id
1 'polypeptide(L)'
;MPKHQHSDARPAFRRHGWSTVRTAFASIVAGLLIMNTLGFSTPSDDDLLAAYTAANAQPLVVAPAPTADPSVVADAAGASDAAADAVATVAPLIERPTYSATPGYETLISGGTNYDWAKLVLLKGEFPMTDSNVTVLTRWMRQENYVNTWWNRNNPLNNGWGSGGGGGTGRYVSLVSAAENAAEALRTLPRYSGIVAALEKSVPTAQLERAIWFSGWATGMYNNGAHWSYAEVPVVKAPPSAWGR
;
A
#
# COMPACT_ATOMS: atom_id res chain seq x y z
N MET A 1 11.39 -74.04 24.39
CA MET A 1 11.99 -72.90 23.67
C MET A 1 10.96 -71.78 23.59
N PRO A 2 11.06 -70.71 24.40
CA PRO A 2 10.06 -69.66 24.45
C PRO A 2 10.36 -68.53 23.47
N LYS A 3 9.29 -67.99 22.87
CA LYS A 3 9.28 -66.80 21.99
C LYS A 3 9.46 -65.55 22.85
N HIS A 4 10.50 -64.76 22.61
CA HIS A 4 10.64 -63.42 23.19
C HIS A 4 9.77 -62.42 22.42
N GLN A 5 8.72 -61.94 23.08
CA GLN A 5 8.01 -60.71 22.69
C GLN A 5 8.83 -59.51 23.17
N HIS A 6 9.28 -58.65 22.25
CA HIS A 6 9.78 -57.32 22.59
C HIS A 6 8.59 -56.36 22.65
N SER A 7 8.29 -55.83 23.84
CA SER A 7 7.38 -54.70 24.01
C SER A 7 8.19 -53.40 23.96
N ASP A 8 8.02 -52.61 22.90
CA ASP A 8 8.55 -51.24 22.83
C ASP A 8 7.64 -50.29 23.61
N ALA A 9 7.98 -50.04 24.87
CA ALA A 9 7.38 -48.98 25.67
C ALA A 9 7.98 -47.62 25.25
N ARG A 10 7.16 -46.74 24.67
CA ARG A 10 7.53 -45.34 24.39
C ARG A 10 7.60 -44.53 25.69
N PRO A 11 8.52 -43.55 25.82
CA PRO A 11 8.59 -42.70 27.00
C PRO A 11 7.37 -41.76 27.10
N ALA A 12 6.77 -41.73 28.30
CA ALA A 12 5.66 -40.87 28.66
C ALA A 12 6.11 -39.40 28.76
N PHE A 13 5.54 -38.52 27.94
CA PHE A 13 5.68 -37.08 28.12
C PHE A 13 4.85 -36.62 29.32
N ARG A 14 5.54 -36.08 30.33
CA ARG A 14 4.93 -35.33 31.44
C ARG A 14 4.14 -34.15 30.89
N ARG A 15 2.83 -34.09 31.19
CA ARG A 15 2.01 -32.88 31.04
C ARG A 15 2.45 -31.86 32.09
N HIS A 16 3.02 -30.74 31.67
CA HIS A 16 3.22 -29.58 32.54
C HIS A 16 1.94 -28.74 32.52
N GLY A 17 1.48 -28.38 33.72
CA GLY A 17 0.12 -27.90 34.00
C GLY A 17 -0.20 -26.52 33.43
N TRP A 18 -1.41 -26.41 32.90
CA TRP A 18 -2.16 -25.18 32.71
C TRP A 18 -2.45 -24.51 34.06
N SER A 19 -1.96 -23.29 34.33
CA SER A 19 -2.62 -22.43 35.34
C SER A 19 -2.40 -20.90 35.27
N THR A 20 -1.78 -20.31 34.24
CA THR A 20 -1.52 -18.83 34.28
C THR A 20 -2.28 -18.01 33.22
N VAL A 21 -2.99 -18.64 32.27
CA VAL A 21 -3.64 -17.91 31.15
C VAL A 21 -5.07 -17.44 31.49
N ARG A 22 -5.69 -17.95 32.55
CA ARG A 22 -7.08 -17.61 32.89
C ARG A 22 -7.26 -16.30 33.67
N THR A 23 -6.19 -15.72 34.22
CA THR A 23 -6.31 -14.50 35.04
C THR A 23 -6.25 -13.21 34.21
N ALA A 24 -5.61 -13.23 33.04
CA ALA A 24 -5.51 -12.03 32.18
C ALA A 24 -6.77 -11.78 31.32
N PHE A 25 -7.55 -12.83 31.01
CA PHE A 25 -8.76 -12.70 30.19
C PHE A 25 -10.00 -12.20 30.95
N ALA A 26 -10.04 -12.36 32.28
CA ALA A 26 -11.14 -11.81 33.10
C ALA A 26 -11.03 -10.28 33.28
N SER A 27 -9.82 -9.72 33.22
CA SER A 27 -9.55 -8.29 33.43
C SER A 27 -9.92 -7.40 32.24
N ILE A 28 -9.89 -7.90 31.00
CA ILE A 28 -10.27 -7.12 29.81
C ILE A 28 -11.79 -7.05 29.65
N VAL A 29 -12.51 -8.14 29.97
CA VAL A 29 -13.97 -8.17 29.93
C VAL A 29 -14.58 -7.31 31.07
N ALA A 30 -13.94 -7.28 32.24
CA ALA A 30 -14.34 -6.39 33.34
C ALA A 30 -14.09 -4.90 33.00
N GLY A 31 -12.99 -4.58 32.29
CA GLY A 31 -12.70 -3.21 31.84
C GLY A 31 -13.68 -2.68 30.79
N LEU A 32 -14.12 -3.51 29.84
CA LEU A 32 -15.14 -3.12 28.85
C LEU A 32 -16.54 -2.98 29.46
N LEU A 33 -16.87 -3.73 30.51
CA LEU A 33 -18.16 -3.58 31.21
C LEU A 33 -18.24 -2.28 32.03
N ILE A 34 -17.14 -1.81 32.62
CA ILE A 34 -17.13 -0.57 33.42
C ILE A 34 -17.26 0.68 32.51
N MET A 35 -16.69 0.66 31.31
CA MET A 35 -16.81 1.76 30.34
C MET A 35 -18.26 2.01 29.87
N ASN A 36 -19.06 0.94 29.73
CA ASN A 36 -20.46 1.07 29.31
C ASN A 36 -21.38 1.60 30.42
N THR A 37 -20.99 1.46 31.69
CA THR A 37 -21.77 1.98 32.85
C THR A 37 -21.55 3.47 33.13
N LEU A 38 -20.50 4.07 32.55
CA LEU A 38 -20.15 5.48 32.74
C LEU A 38 -20.59 6.39 31.58
N GLY A 39 -21.37 5.88 30.62
CA GLY A 39 -21.91 6.67 29.51
C GLY A 39 -20.89 7.08 28.45
N PHE A 40 -19.70 6.49 28.44
CA PHE A 40 -18.71 6.71 27.38
C PHE A 40 -19.03 5.81 26.18
N SER A 41 -19.80 6.33 25.23
CA SER A 41 -19.92 5.73 23.90
C SER A 41 -18.58 5.87 23.16
N THR A 42 -18.15 4.81 22.48
CA THR A 42 -17.12 4.95 21.45
C THR A 42 -17.64 5.94 20.40
N PRO A 43 -16.84 6.95 19.99
CA PRO A 43 -17.25 7.88 18.94
C PRO A 43 -17.72 7.09 17.72
N SER A 44 -18.87 7.44 17.18
CA SER A 44 -19.31 6.86 15.91
C SER A 44 -18.38 7.30 14.78
N ASP A 45 -18.38 6.58 13.65
CA ASP A 45 -17.64 6.99 12.46
C ASP A 45 -18.05 8.41 12.01
N ASP A 46 -19.30 8.79 12.25
CA ASP A 46 -19.83 10.13 11.96
C ASP A 46 -19.25 11.21 12.90
N ASP A 47 -19.06 10.90 14.19
CA ASP A 47 -18.43 11.82 15.16
C ASP A 47 -16.95 12.06 14.81
N LEU A 48 -16.26 11.02 14.36
CA LEU A 48 -14.87 11.10 13.94
C LEU A 48 -14.73 11.89 12.63
N LEU A 49 -15.65 11.68 11.68
CA LEU A 49 -15.69 12.43 10.43
C LEU A 49 -16.00 13.92 10.66
N ALA A 50 -16.92 14.23 11.58
CA ALA A 50 -17.27 15.60 11.95
C ALA A 50 -16.09 16.33 12.63
N ALA A 51 -15.42 15.67 13.58
CA ALA A 51 -14.25 16.24 14.26
C ALA A 51 -13.09 16.50 13.29
N TYR A 52 -12.86 15.60 12.34
CA TYR A 52 -11.82 15.78 11.31
C TYR A 52 -12.17 16.91 10.33
N THR A 53 -13.43 16.98 9.89
CA THR A 53 -13.90 18.04 8.97
C THR A 53 -13.77 19.42 9.62
N ALA A 54 -14.11 19.55 10.91
CA ALA A 54 -13.94 20.79 11.66
C ALA A 54 -12.45 21.17 11.83
N ALA A 55 -11.58 20.19 12.11
CA ALA A 55 -10.14 20.44 12.28
C ALA A 55 -9.41 20.78 10.97
N ASN A 56 -9.96 20.42 9.82
CA ASN A 56 -9.32 20.59 8.50
C ASN A 56 -10.12 21.50 7.55
N ALA A 57 -11.10 22.23 8.06
CA ALA A 57 -11.81 23.26 7.31
C ALA A 57 -10.84 24.39 6.97
N GLN A 58 -10.23 24.33 5.78
CA GLN A 58 -9.50 25.45 5.20
C GLN A 58 -10.51 26.41 4.56
N PRO A 59 -10.31 27.73 4.67
CA PRO A 59 -11.14 28.69 3.95
C PRO A 59 -11.03 28.41 2.45
N LEU A 60 -12.18 28.29 1.79
CA LEU A 60 -12.23 28.18 0.33
C LEU A 60 -11.66 29.50 -0.23
N VAL A 61 -10.43 29.47 -0.73
CA VAL A 61 -9.90 30.59 -1.52
C VAL A 61 -10.64 30.54 -2.85
N VAL A 62 -11.72 31.31 -2.95
CA VAL A 62 -12.45 31.50 -4.20
C VAL A 62 -11.47 32.14 -5.18
N ALA A 63 -11.03 31.37 -6.17
CA ALA A 63 -10.26 31.90 -7.28
C ALA A 63 -11.08 33.03 -7.93
N PRO A 64 -10.46 34.18 -8.28
CA PRO A 64 -11.18 35.28 -8.89
C PRO A 64 -11.91 34.77 -10.14
N ALA A 65 -13.21 35.05 -10.22
CA ALA A 65 -14.01 34.73 -11.39
C ALA A 65 -13.35 35.36 -12.62
N PRO A 66 -13.27 34.63 -13.76
CA PRO A 66 -12.75 35.21 -14.98
C PRO A 66 -13.61 36.42 -15.34
N THR A 67 -13.00 37.60 -15.39
CA THR A 67 -13.62 38.78 -15.99
C THR A 67 -13.86 38.46 -17.47
N ALA A 68 -15.11 38.14 -17.80
CA ALA A 68 -15.54 38.06 -19.19
C ALA A 68 -15.42 39.46 -19.80
N ASP A 69 -14.55 39.59 -20.80
CA ASP A 69 -14.47 40.75 -21.67
C ASP A 69 -15.79 40.86 -22.45
N PRO A 70 -16.49 42.03 -22.46
CA PRO A 70 -17.82 42.17 -23.07
C PRO A 70 -17.82 42.18 -24.60
N SER A 71 -16.78 41.67 -25.27
CA SER A 71 -16.61 41.79 -26.72
C SER A 71 -17.11 40.60 -27.56
N VAL A 72 -17.91 39.67 -26.99
CA VAL A 72 -18.50 38.57 -27.79
C VAL A 72 -20.03 38.68 -27.86
N VAL A 73 -20.49 39.69 -28.60
CA VAL A 73 -21.81 39.68 -29.25
C VAL A 73 -21.59 40.03 -30.72
N ALA A 74 -21.77 39.03 -31.60
CA ALA A 74 -21.86 39.04 -33.07
C ALA A 74 -20.98 37.90 -33.63
N ASP A 75 -21.39 37.06 -34.58
CA ASP A 75 -22.66 36.89 -35.27
C ASP A 75 -22.64 35.46 -35.84
N ALA A 76 -23.75 34.75 -35.72
CA ALA A 76 -23.99 33.51 -36.44
C ALA A 76 -24.71 33.87 -37.75
N ALA A 77 -23.97 34.01 -38.85
CA ALA A 77 -24.55 34.06 -40.20
C ALA A 77 -23.54 33.53 -41.21
N GLY A 78 -23.93 32.52 -41.99
CA GLY A 78 -23.11 31.97 -43.05
C GLY A 78 -23.08 32.86 -44.29
N ALA A 79 -21.99 32.78 -45.06
CA ALA A 79 -21.96 32.97 -46.51
C ALA A 79 -20.60 32.52 -47.08
N SER A 80 -20.70 32.04 -48.32
CA SER A 80 -19.73 31.48 -49.26
C SER A 80 -18.44 32.26 -49.54
N ASP A 81 -17.41 31.49 -49.88
CA ASP A 81 -16.31 31.75 -50.84
C ASP A 81 -16.15 33.18 -51.40
N ALA A 82 -15.09 33.86 -50.98
CA ALA A 82 -14.24 34.68 -51.87
C ALA A 82 -12.91 35.05 -51.16
N ALA A 83 -11.84 35.03 -51.95
CA ALA A 83 -10.44 35.21 -51.59
C ALA A 83 -10.08 36.50 -50.84
N ALA A 84 -9.11 36.41 -49.91
CA ALA A 84 -7.81 37.11 -49.99
C ALA A 84 -7.06 37.05 -48.65
N ASP A 85 -5.74 36.89 -48.76
CA ASP A 85 -4.70 37.13 -47.74
C ASP A 85 -4.66 36.21 -46.52
N ALA A 86 -3.82 35.17 -46.63
CA ALA A 86 -3.41 34.33 -45.50
C ALA A 86 -2.45 35.10 -44.59
N VAL A 87 -2.98 36.01 -43.76
CA VAL A 87 -2.32 36.37 -42.51
C VAL A 87 -2.37 35.12 -41.65
N ALA A 88 -1.21 34.48 -41.45
CA ALA A 88 -1.07 33.37 -40.52
C ALA A 88 -1.41 33.88 -39.11
N THR A 89 -2.67 33.73 -38.70
CA THR A 89 -3.09 33.87 -37.32
C THR A 89 -2.37 32.78 -36.54
N VAL A 90 -1.33 33.18 -35.82
CA VAL A 90 -0.65 32.33 -34.86
C VAL A 90 -1.70 31.99 -33.80
N ALA A 91 -2.27 30.79 -33.90
CA ALA A 91 -3.16 30.26 -32.88
C ALA A 91 -2.44 30.32 -31.53
N PRO A 92 -3.11 30.76 -30.44
CA PRO A 92 -2.49 30.75 -29.13
C PRO A 92 -2.05 29.33 -28.80
N LEU A 93 -0.78 29.19 -28.40
CA LEU A 93 -0.24 27.93 -27.92
C LEU A 93 -0.99 27.55 -26.64
N ILE A 94 -2.01 26.70 -26.77
CA ILE A 94 -2.64 26.05 -25.62
C ILE A 94 -1.57 25.11 -25.05
N GLU A 95 -0.91 25.50 -23.96
CA GLU A 95 -0.03 24.60 -23.22
C GLU A 95 -0.86 23.43 -22.70
N ARG A 96 -0.70 22.27 -23.34
CA ARG A 96 -1.26 21.02 -22.84
C ARG A 96 -0.47 20.61 -21.60
N PRO A 97 -1.13 20.19 -20.51
CA PRO A 97 -0.41 19.62 -19.37
C PRO A 97 0.49 18.48 -19.86
N THR A 98 1.77 18.52 -19.47
CA THR A 98 2.75 17.51 -19.84
C THR A 98 2.41 16.21 -19.12
N TYR A 99 1.96 15.20 -19.87
CA TYR A 99 1.86 13.84 -19.36
C TYR A 99 3.25 13.21 -19.42
N SER A 100 3.87 13.00 -18.26
CA SER A 100 5.06 12.15 -18.16
C SER A 100 4.64 10.71 -18.38
N ALA A 101 5.29 10.00 -19.32
CA ALA A 101 5.08 8.56 -19.45
C ALA A 101 5.49 7.87 -18.14
N THR A 102 4.60 7.02 -17.61
CA THR A 102 4.95 6.11 -16.53
C THR A 102 6.15 5.28 -16.94
N PRO A 103 7.22 5.17 -16.12
CA PRO A 103 8.37 4.33 -16.45
C PRO A 103 7.94 2.92 -16.84
N GLY A 104 8.45 2.45 -17.98
CA GLY A 104 8.18 1.11 -18.48
C GLY A 104 8.83 0.04 -17.63
N TYR A 105 8.35 -1.20 -17.78
CA TYR A 105 8.84 -2.39 -17.09
C TYR A 105 10.38 -2.52 -17.09
N GLU A 106 11.02 -2.39 -18.26
CA GLU A 106 12.48 -2.52 -18.38
C GLU A 106 13.25 -1.35 -17.76
N THR A 107 12.66 -0.14 -17.77
CA THR A 107 13.25 1.04 -17.11
C THR A 107 13.37 0.82 -15.61
N LEU A 108 12.33 0.26 -14.98
CA LEU A 108 12.34 -0.04 -13.55
C LEU A 108 13.37 -1.14 -13.20
N ILE A 109 13.47 -2.19 -14.01
CA ILE A 109 14.46 -3.26 -13.81
C ILE A 109 15.90 -2.73 -13.96
N SER A 110 16.14 -1.89 -14.97
CA SER A 110 17.46 -1.27 -15.19
C SER A 110 17.85 -0.31 -14.05
N GLY A 111 16.88 0.44 -13.51
CA GLY A 111 17.05 1.27 -12.32
C GLY A 111 17.50 0.43 -11.12
N GLY A 112 16.78 -0.66 -10.85
CA GLY A 112 17.22 -1.73 -9.96
C GLY A 112 17.16 -1.39 -8.46
N THR A 113 16.47 -0.32 -8.08
CA THR A 113 16.36 0.13 -6.67
C THR A 113 15.13 -0.44 -5.96
N ASN A 114 15.09 -0.30 -4.64
CA ASN A 114 13.90 -0.58 -3.82
C ASN A 114 12.67 0.24 -4.27
N TYR A 115 12.87 1.48 -4.69
CA TYR A 115 11.79 2.33 -5.22
C TYR A 115 11.33 1.83 -6.60
N ASP A 116 12.25 1.37 -7.45
CA ASP A 116 11.89 0.80 -8.74
C ASP A 116 11.11 -0.51 -8.57
N TRP A 117 11.48 -1.32 -7.58
CA TRP A 117 10.73 -2.53 -7.23
C TRP A 117 9.32 -2.20 -6.73
N ALA A 118 9.17 -1.21 -5.84
CA ALA A 118 7.85 -0.75 -5.38
C ALA A 118 6.98 -0.28 -6.55
N LYS A 119 7.54 0.52 -7.47
CA LYS A 119 6.85 0.94 -8.70
C LYS A 119 6.52 -0.25 -9.61
N LEU A 120 7.36 -1.28 -9.67
CA LEU A 120 7.10 -2.48 -10.44
C LEU A 120 5.91 -3.28 -9.90
N VAL A 121 5.76 -3.35 -8.57
CA VAL A 121 4.55 -3.93 -7.93
C VAL A 121 3.30 -3.13 -8.31
N LEU A 122 3.36 -1.80 -8.23
CA LEU A 122 2.25 -0.93 -8.60
C LEU A 122 1.90 -1.08 -10.09
N LEU A 123 2.91 -1.13 -10.97
CA LEU A 123 2.72 -1.36 -12.40
C LEU A 123 1.98 -2.67 -12.67
N LYS A 124 2.51 -3.78 -12.13
CA LYS A 124 1.97 -5.13 -12.35
C LYS A 124 0.61 -5.32 -11.69
N GLY A 125 0.35 -4.60 -10.59
CA GLY A 125 -0.93 -4.61 -9.90
C GLY A 125 -1.94 -3.62 -10.47
N GLU A 126 -1.60 -2.86 -11.52
CA GLU A 126 -2.44 -1.80 -12.10
C GLU A 126 -2.91 -0.77 -11.07
N PHE A 127 -2.03 -0.44 -10.12
CA PHE A 127 -2.26 0.59 -9.13
C PHE A 127 -1.61 1.91 -9.57
N PRO A 128 -2.17 3.07 -9.22
CA PRO A 128 -1.53 4.35 -9.48
C PRO A 128 -0.12 4.44 -8.85
N MET A 129 0.87 4.91 -9.61
CA MET A 129 2.23 5.18 -9.12
C MET A 129 2.36 6.57 -8.51
N THR A 130 1.53 6.88 -7.53
CA THR A 130 1.61 8.13 -6.78
C THR A 130 2.71 8.07 -5.71
N ASP A 131 3.20 9.24 -5.28
CA ASP A 131 4.20 9.32 -4.21
C ASP A 131 3.72 8.64 -2.92
N SER A 132 2.42 8.72 -2.61
CA SER A 132 1.83 8.04 -1.46
C SER A 132 2.01 6.53 -1.55
N ASN A 133 1.59 5.94 -2.67
CA ASN A 133 1.66 4.49 -2.89
C ASN A 133 3.11 3.98 -2.90
N VAL A 134 4.00 4.68 -3.61
CA VAL A 134 5.42 4.32 -3.65
C VAL A 134 6.05 4.42 -2.26
N THR A 135 5.76 5.50 -1.53
CA THR A 135 6.27 5.70 -0.15
C THR A 135 5.84 4.60 0.80
N VAL A 136 4.56 4.19 0.76
CA VAL A 136 4.09 3.17 1.70
C VAL A 136 4.66 1.80 1.35
N LEU A 137 4.78 1.44 0.07
CA LEU A 137 5.38 0.16 -0.33
C LEU A 137 6.86 0.07 0.04
N THR A 138 7.63 1.16 -0.08
CA THR A 138 9.03 1.17 0.36
C THR A 138 9.16 1.15 1.88
N ARG A 139 8.26 1.81 2.62
CA ARG A 139 8.20 1.72 4.09
C ARG A 139 7.82 0.32 4.56
N TRP A 140 6.86 -0.32 3.90
CA TRP A 140 6.48 -1.71 4.19
C TRP A 140 7.64 -2.65 3.94
N MET A 141 8.31 -2.54 2.79
CA MET A 141 9.52 -3.31 2.50
C MET A 141 10.59 -3.19 3.59
N ARG A 142 10.81 -1.98 4.13
CA ARG A 142 11.74 -1.75 5.23
C ARG A 142 11.31 -2.45 6.53
N GLN A 143 10.02 -2.66 6.77
CA GLN A 143 9.59 -3.44 7.93
C GLN A 143 9.88 -4.91 7.79
N GLU A 144 9.77 -5.42 6.57
CA GLU A 144 9.87 -6.84 6.27
C GLU A 144 11.33 -7.28 6.13
N ASN A 145 12.24 -6.36 5.77
CA ASN A 145 13.63 -6.65 5.50
C ASN A 145 14.57 -5.53 5.96
N TYR A 146 15.84 -5.88 6.22
CA TYR A 146 16.88 -4.89 6.46
C TYR A 146 17.06 -3.99 5.23
N VAL A 147 17.21 -2.68 5.46
CA VAL A 147 17.32 -1.65 4.40
C VAL A 147 18.38 -1.98 3.35
N ASN A 148 19.60 -2.32 3.79
CA ASN A 148 20.74 -2.56 2.90
C ASN A 148 20.71 -3.92 2.21
N THR A 149 19.75 -4.78 2.55
CA THR A 149 19.56 -6.11 1.95
C THR A 149 18.08 -6.37 1.70
N TRP A 150 17.33 -5.33 1.29
CA TRP A 150 15.88 -5.38 1.09
C TRP A 150 15.45 -6.48 0.10
N TRP A 151 16.35 -6.90 -0.79
CA TRP A 151 16.16 -8.00 -1.74
C TRP A 151 16.43 -9.38 -1.15
N ASN A 152 16.58 -9.52 0.17
CA ASN A 152 16.84 -10.81 0.79
C ASN A 152 15.78 -11.85 0.38
N ARG A 153 16.24 -13.04 -0.02
CA ARG A 153 15.41 -14.11 -0.61
C ARG A 153 14.61 -13.69 -1.85
N ASN A 154 14.97 -12.57 -2.48
CA ASN A 154 14.16 -11.89 -3.48
C ASN A 154 12.72 -11.68 -3.01
N ASN A 155 12.45 -11.48 -1.72
CA ASN A 155 11.09 -11.40 -1.16
C ASN A 155 10.89 -10.13 -0.32
N PRO A 156 10.78 -8.96 -0.96
CA PRO A 156 10.86 -7.67 -0.26
C PRO A 156 9.70 -7.38 0.70
N LEU A 157 8.52 -7.96 0.48
CA LEU A 157 7.34 -7.78 1.35
C LEU A 157 7.04 -8.97 2.26
N ASN A 158 7.88 -10.00 2.24
CA ASN A 158 7.65 -11.28 2.92
C ASN A 158 6.22 -11.82 2.75
N ASN A 159 5.51 -11.57 1.64
CA ASN A 159 4.09 -11.90 1.53
C ASN A 159 3.79 -13.41 1.39
N GLY A 160 4.82 -14.22 1.13
CA GLY A 160 4.80 -15.68 1.09
C GLY A 160 4.07 -16.31 -0.10
N TRP A 161 3.35 -15.53 -0.90
CA TRP A 161 2.50 -16.00 -1.99
C TRP A 161 3.31 -16.54 -3.18
N GLY A 162 3.13 -17.80 -3.58
CA GLY A 162 3.88 -18.39 -4.70
C GLY A 162 5.39 -18.61 -4.43
N SER A 163 5.87 -18.37 -3.21
CA SER A 163 7.28 -18.51 -2.81
C SER A 163 7.63 -19.85 -2.12
N GLY A 164 6.64 -20.71 -1.86
CA GLY A 164 6.79 -22.02 -1.24
C GLY A 164 7.15 -22.04 0.27
N GLY A 165 7.47 -20.89 0.88
CA GLY A 165 7.84 -20.82 2.30
C GLY A 165 6.74 -20.21 3.16
N GLY A 166 5.62 -20.94 3.34
CA GLY A 166 4.45 -20.49 4.10
C GLY A 166 4.77 -19.68 5.37
N GLY A 167 3.94 -18.69 5.68
CA GLY A 167 4.22 -17.71 6.74
C GLY A 167 5.04 -16.50 6.29
N GLY A 168 5.40 -16.41 5.01
CA GLY A 168 5.98 -15.20 4.43
C GLY A 168 7.45 -15.27 4.07
N THR A 169 8.16 -16.27 4.58
CA THR A 169 9.63 -16.33 4.54
C THR A 169 10.20 -17.06 3.34
N GLY A 170 9.36 -17.43 2.36
CA GLY A 170 9.80 -18.11 1.15
C GLY A 170 10.72 -17.27 0.27
N ARG A 171 11.22 -17.90 -0.81
CA ARG A 171 12.16 -17.30 -1.76
C ARG A 171 11.53 -17.28 -3.14
N TYR A 172 11.73 -16.19 -3.87
CA TYR A 172 11.43 -16.11 -5.29
C TYR A 172 12.69 -16.29 -6.13
N VAL A 173 12.50 -16.71 -7.39
CA VAL A 173 13.59 -16.84 -8.36
C VAL A 173 14.26 -15.49 -8.63
N SER A 174 13.46 -14.44 -8.78
CA SER A 174 13.95 -13.07 -9.00
C SER A 174 13.02 -12.04 -8.36
N LEU A 175 13.50 -10.80 -8.23
CA LEU A 175 12.71 -9.65 -7.82
C LEU A 175 11.56 -9.34 -8.78
N VAL A 176 11.70 -9.68 -10.06
CA VAL A 176 10.61 -9.58 -11.04
C VAL A 176 9.48 -10.53 -10.66
N SER A 177 9.78 -11.81 -10.44
CA SER A 177 8.78 -12.80 -10.02
C SER A 177 8.17 -12.45 -8.67
N ALA A 178 8.96 -11.88 -7.76
CA ALA A 178 8.46 -11.40 -6.49
C ALA A 178 7.46 -10.25 -6.64
N ALA A 179 7.71 -9.32 -7.57
CA ALA A 179 6.79 -8.22 -7.84
C ALA A 179 5.47 -8.71 -8.46
N GLU A 180 5.54 -9.71 -9.35
CA GLU A 180 4.36 -10.37 -9.92
C GLU A 180 3.52 -11.04 -8.85
N ASN A 181 4.15 -11.85 -7.99
CA ASN A 181 3.45 -12.52 -6.90
C ASN A 181 2.93 -11.54 -5.85
N ALA A 182 3.62 -10.43 -5.60
CA ALA A 182 3.12 -9.37 -4.73
C ALA A 182 1.86 -8.70 -5.31
N ALA A 183 1.90 -8.31 -6.58
CA ALA A 183 0.75 -7.75 -7.28
C ALA A 183 -0.44 -8.71 -7.34
N GLU A 184 -0.19 -9.98 -7.69
CA GLU A 184 -1.21 -11.02 -7.71
C GLU A 184 -1.79 -11.24 -6.32
N ALA A 185 -0.95 -11.34 -5.28
CA ALA A 185 -1.43 -11.54 -3.92
C ALA A 185 -2.35 -10.38 -3.50
N LEU A 186 -1.95 -9.12 -3.75
CA LEU A 186 -2.78 -7.94 -3.48
C LEU A 186 -4.14 -8.05 -4.17
N ARG A 187 -4.18 -8.47 -5.44
CA ARG A 187 -5.42 -8.55 -6.23
C ARG A 187 -6.30 -9.76 -5.87
N THR A 188 -5.72 -10.87 -5.45
CA THR A 188 -6.43 -12.16 -5.35
C THR A 188 -6.76 -12.57 -3.92
N LEU A 189 -6.01 -12.09 -2.92
CA LEU A 189 -6.21 -12.52 -1.53
C LEU A 189 -7.14 -11.59 -0.77
N PRO A 190 -8.28 -12.09 -0.24
CA PRO A 190 -9.25 -11.26 0.48
C PRO A 190 -8.67 -10.48 1.67
N ARG A 191 -7.61 -11.01 2.30
CA ARG A 191 -6.93 -10.37 3.45
C ARG A 191 -6.25 -9.04 3.12
N TYR A 192 -6.13 -8.68 1.84
CA TYR A 192 -5.55 -7.43 1.37
C TYR A 192 -6.57 -6.41 0.84
N SER A 193 -7.88 -6.71 0.89
CA SER A 193 -8.92 -5.87 0.30
C SER A 193 -8.86 -4.39 0.73
N GLY A 194 -8.61 -4.11 2.01
CA GLY A 194 -8.43 -2.75 2.51
C GLY A 194 -7.20 -2.04 1.94
N ILE A 195 -6.10 -2.78 1.72
CA ILE A 195 -4.88 -2.25 1.10
C ILE A 195 -5.14 -1.91 -0.37
N VAL A 196 -5.81 -2.80 -1.11
CA VAL A 196 -6.19 -2.58 -2.51
C VAL A 196 -7.02 -1.31 -2.66
N ALA A 197 -8.09 -1.17 -1.86
CA ALA A 197 -8.96 0.01 -1.91
C ALA A 197 -8.21 1.32 -1.61
N ALA A 198 -7.24 1.26 -0.68
CA ALA A 198 -6.38 2.41 -0.35
C ALA A 198 -5.39 2.75 -1.49
N LEU A 199 -4.76 1.74 -2.10
CA LEU A 199 -3.84 1.90 -3.24
C LEU A 199 -4.55 2.49 -4.47
N GLU A 200 -5.72 1.96 -4.82
CA GLU A 200 -6.51 2.42 -5.97
C GLU A 200 -6.92 3.88 -5.85
N LYS A 201 -7.30 4.30 -4.64
CA LYS A 201 -7.66 5.69 -4.35
C LYS A 201 -6.46 6.60 -4.13
N SER A 202 -5.24 6.05 -4.05
CA SER A 202 -4.03 6.80 -3.68
C SER A 202 -4.24 7.65 -2.43
N VAL A 203 -4.87 7.06 -1.41
CA VAL A 203 -5.16 7.77 -0.14
C VAL A 203 -3.87 8.29 0.50
N PRO A 204 -3.94 9.27 1.42
CA PRO A 204 -2.79 9.71 2.18
C PRO A 204 -2.06 8.54 2.87
N THR A 205 -0.73 8.64 2.98
CA THR A 205 0.13 7.56 3.47
C THR A 205 -0.35 6.95 4.79
N ALA A 206 -0.77 7.78 5.75
CA ALA A 206 -1.30 7.33 7.04
C ALA A 206 -2.52 6.40 6.92
N GLN A 207 -3.40 6.62 5.94
CA GLN A 207 -4.58 5.76 5.71
C GLN A 207 -4.18 4.44 5.07
N LEU A 208 -3.26 4.46 4.10
CA LEU A 208 -2.75 3.26 3.45
C LEU A 208 -1.91 2.40 4.40
N GLU A 209 -1.07 3.02 5.23
CA GLU A 209 -0.33 2.33 6.30
C GLU A 209 -1.29 1.69 7.31
N ARG A 210 -2.33 2.40 7.72
CA ARG A 210 -3.37 1.84 8.59
C ARG A 210 -4.04 0.62 7.93
N ALA A 211 -4.36 0.67 6.64
CA ALA A 211 -4.90 -0.48 5.93
C ALA A 211 -3.96 -1.69 5.96
N ILE A 212 -2.64 -1.47 5.94
CA ILE A 212 -1.64 -2.55 6.11
C ILE A 212 -1.66 -3.08 7.54
N TRP A 213 -1.59 -2.23 8.56
CA TRP A 213 -1.50 -2.65 9.97
C TRP A 213 -2.67 -3.51 10.42
N PHE A 214 -3.87 -3.18 9.92
CA PHE A 214 -5.11 -3.89 10.23
C PHE A 214 -5.49 -4.94 9.19
N SER A 215 -4.63 -5.20 8.20
CA SER A 215 -4.86 -6.25 7.21
C SER A 215 -4.84 -7.65 7.83
N GLY A 216 -5.56 -8.59 7.22
CA GLY A 216 -5.51 -10.00 7.61
C GLY A 216 -4.15 -10.66 7.32
N TRP A 217 -3.25 -9.98 6.61
CA TRP A 217 -1.84 -10.37 6.49
C TRP A 217 -1.04 -9.98 7.73
N ALA A 218 -1.19 -8.73 8.18
CA ALA A 218 -0.42 -8.23 9.30
C ALA A 218 -0.75 -8.94 10.61
N THR A 219 -2.01 -9.32 10.84
CA THR A 219 -2.45 -10.03 12.06
C THR A 219 -1.97 -9.34 13.35
N GLY A 220 -1.82 -8.02 13.33
CA GLY A 220 -1.35 -7.21 14.46
C GLY A 220 0.17 -7.07 14.61
N MET A 221 1.00 -7.60 13.69
CA MET A 221 2.48 -7.55 13.80
C MET A 221 3.04 -6.12 13.95
N TYR A 222 2.32 -5.13 13.44
CA TYR A 222 2.70 -3.72 13.50
C TYR A 222 2.24 -2.98 14.76
N ASN A 223 1.51 -3.66 15.67
CA ASN A 223 0.99 -3.08 16.91
C ASN A 223 0.29 -1.72 16.71
N ASN A 224 -0.70 -1.69 15.80
CA ASN A 224 -1.42 -0.47 15.42
C ASN A 224 -0.52 0.68 14.94
N GLY A 225 0.63 0.35 14.33
CA GLY A 225 1.61 1.31 13.84
C GLY A 225 2.71 1.64 14.84
N ALA A 226 2.65 1.18 16.09
CA ALA A 226 3.69 1.44 17.09
C ALA A 226 5.05 0.81 16.71
N HIS A 227 5.06 -0.25 15.88
CA HIS A 227 6.28 -0.82 15.31
C HIS A 227 6.57 -0.32 13.90
N TRP A 228 5.77 0.63 13.39
CA TRP A 228 6.02 1.23 12.10
C TRP A 228 7.07 2.34 12.23
N SER A 229 8.00 2.39 11.29
CA SER A 229 9.09 3.36 11.28
C SER A 229 8.76 4.44 10.27
N TYR A 230 9.07 5.67 10.63
CA TYR A 230 8.96 6.82 9.74
C TYR A 230 10.32 7.35 9.30
N ALA A 231 11.40 6.65 9.68
CA ALA A 231 12.74 6.94 9.18
C ALA A 231 12.74 6.91 7.64
N GLU A 232 13.46 7.82 7.03
CA GLU A 232 13.59 7.86 5.57
C GLU A 232 14.07 6.50 5.05
N VAL A 233 13.46 6.03 3.96
CA VAL A 233 13.90 4.82 3.28
C VAL A 233 14.94 5.24 2.25
N PRO A 234 16.24 4.96 2.45
CA PRO A 234 17.26 5.34 1.48
C PRO A 234 17.04 4.58 0.17
N VAL A 235 17.50 5.16 -0.93
CA VAL A 235 17.50 4.50 -2.23
C VAL A 235 18.66 3.51 -2.27
N VAL A 236 18.36 2.22 -2.38
CA VAL A 236 19.37 1.16 -2.38
C VAL A 236 19.19 0.28 -3.61
N LYS A 237 20.26 0.14 -4.40
CA LYS A 237 20.29 -0.72 -5.59
C LYS A 237 20.58 -2.17 -5.21
N ALA A 238 19.78 -3.11 -5.72
CA ALA A 238 20.06 -4.53 -5.59
C ALA A 238 21.07 -4.99 -6.67
N PRO A 239 21.82 -6.08 -6.47
CA PRO A 239 22.68 -6.62 -7.50
C PRO A 239 21.87 -7.09 -8.73
N PRO A 240 22.41 -7.01 -9.97
CA PRO A 240 21.72 -7.46 -11.18
C PRO A 240 21.18 -8.89 -11.11
N SER A 241 21.92 -9.79 -10.45
CA SER A 241 21.51 -11.19 -10.28
C SER A 241 20.21 -11.35 -9.50
N ALA A 242 19.86 -10.44 -8.58
CA ALA A 242 18.58 -10.47 -7.88
C ALA A 242 17.39 -10.18 -8.83
N TRP A 243 17.64 -9.46 -9.92
CA TRP A 243 16.67 -9.14 -10.96
C TRP A 243 16.57 -10.21 -12.07
N GLY A 244 17.39 -11.27 -11.99
CA GLY A 244 17.48 -12.30 -13.04
C GLY A 244 18.30 -11.84 -14.26
N ARG A 245 19.27 -10.94 -14.04
CA ARG A 245 20.20 -10.43 -15.05
C ARG A 245 21.63 -10.87 -14.75
#